data_AF-A0A395IMC2-F1
#
_entry.id   AF-A0A395IMC2-F1
#
_cell.length_a   1.000
_cell.length_b   1.000
_cell.length_c   1.000
_cell.angle_alpha   90.00
_cell.angle_beta   90.00
_cell.angle_gamma   90.00
#
_symmetry.space_group_name_H-M   'P 1'
#
loop_
_entity.id
_entity.type
_entity.pdbx_description
1 polymer ?
#
loop_
_entity_poly.entity_id
_entity_poly.type
_entity_poly.pdbx_seq_one_letter_code
_entity_poly.pdbx_strand_id
1 'polypeptide(L)'
;MGIESNEMADELADAGAKEGRMDNDRSAEPTISGIGTTARALANVTTSDWWRRRYTGLSASYRKWELGYAIAEPPELRLPRTSLHRLLAARNGTWRLCAVSQKVRP
;
A
#
# COMPACT_ATOMS: atom_id res chain seq x y z
N MET A 1 26.89 41.88 43.19
CA MET A 1 25.65 42.66 43.20
C MET A 1 24.87 42.21 41.98
N GLY A 2 23.83 41.38 42.17
CA GLY A 2 23.04 40.76 41.10
C GLY A 2 21.96 41.71 40.60
N ILE A 3 21.59 41.58 39.33
CA ILE A 3 20.51 42.37 38.72
C ILE A 3 19.18 41.65 39.02
N GLU A 4 18.31 42.28 39.79
CA GLU A 4 17.01 41.75 40.27
C GLU A 4 16.12 41.22 39.13
N SER A 5 16.20 41.83 37.94
CA SER A 5 15.49 41.37 36.74
C SER A 5 15.96 40.00 36.24
N ASN A 6 17.22 39.63 36.48
CA ASN A 6 17.75 38.32 36.08
C ASN A 6 17.29 37.23 37.05
N GLU A 7 17.06 37.59 38.32
CA GLU A 7 16.58 36.68 39.36
C GLU A 7 15.12 36.29 39.10
N MET A 8 14.27 37.25 38.73
CA MET A 8 12.89 37.00 38.28
C MET A 8 12.84 36.16 36.99
N ALA A 9 13.78 36.37 36.07
CA ALA A 9 13.86 35.59 34.84
C ALA A 9 14.28 34.13 35.10
N ASP A 10 15.22 33.93 36.02
CA ASP A 10 15.67 32.60 36.45
C ASP A 10 14.56 31.87 37.20
N GLU A 11 13.83 32.55 38.09
CA GLU A 11 12.65 32.00 38.78
C GLU A 11 11.53 31.58 37.81
N LEU A 12 11.28 32.37 36.76
CA LEU A 12 10.29 32.01 35.72
C LEU A 12 10.75 30.83 34.86
N ALA A 13 12.06 30.74 34.54
CA ALA A 13 12.62 29.61 33.81
C ALA A 13 12.55 28.32 34.64
N ASP A 14 12.88 28.39 35.93
CA ASP A 14 12.81 27.28 36.88
C ASP A 14 11.37 26.83 37.12
N ALA A 15 10.42 27.78 37.19
CA ALA A 15 9.00 27.47 37.29
C ALA A 15 8.48 26.74 36.04
N GLY A 16 8.86 27.19 34.84
CA GLY A 16 8.51 26.53 33.58
C GLY A 16 9.17 25.14 33.42
N ALA A 17 10.36 24.92 33.99
CA ALA A 17 11.01 23.61 34.00
C ALA A 17 10.39 22.64 35.02
N LYS A 18 9.81 23.17 36.12
CA LYS A 18 9.11 22.40 37.16
C LYS A 18 7.65 22.14 36.84
N GLU A 19 7.06 22.85 35.88
CA GLU A 19 5.74 22.57 35.31
C GLU A 19 5.79 21.23 34.55
N GLY A 20 5.62 20.18 35.33
CA GLY A 20 5.90 18.82 34.94
C GLY A 20 5.10 18.35 33.74
N ARG A 21 5.81 17.65 32.85
CA ARG A 21 5.32 16.61 31.95
C ARG A 21 4.17 17.08 31.04
N MET A 22 4.53 17.53 29.83
CA MET A 22 3.67 17.32 28.67
C MET A 22 3.08 15.92 28.78
N ASP A 23 1.77 15.86 28.76
CA ASP A 23 0.96 14.67 28.63
C ASP A 23 1.56 13.75 27.55
N ASN A 24 2.44 12.85 27.98
CA ASN A 24 3.01 11.79 27.14
C ASN A 24 1.93 10.86 26.57
N ASP A 25 0.66 11.07 26.95
CA ASP A 25 -0.50 10.33 26.49
C ASP A 25 -0.90 10.64 25.04
N ARG A 26 -0.45 11.77 24.47
CA ARG A 26 -0.57 12.00 23.01
C ARG A 26 0.32 11.08 22.18
N SER A 27 1.31 10.43 22.78
CA SER A 27 2.17 9.46 22.09
C SER A 27 1.45 8.15 21.75
N ALA A 28 0.21 7.96 22.25
CA ALA A 28 -0.63 6.81 21.95
C ALA A 28 -1.56 7.01 20.74
N GLU A 29 -1.62 8.23 20.15
CA GLU A 29 -2.40 8.44 18.94
C GLU A 29 -1.71 7.76 17.76
N PRO A 30 -2.37 6.77 17.10
CA PRO A 30 -1.78 6.14 15.95
C PRO A 30 -1.61 7.18 14.85
N THR A 31 -0.37 7.41 14.42
CA THR A 31 -0.08 8.32 13.31
C THR A 31 -0.95 7.95 12.10
N ILE A 32 -1.36 8.92 11.28
CA ILE A 32 -2.12 8.67 10.04
C ILE A 32 -1.47 7.56 9.20
N SER A 33 -0.14 7.54 9.12
CA SER A 33 0.65 6.48 8.49
C SER A 33 0.47 5.11 9.16
N GLY A 34 0.45 5.05 10.49
CA GLY A 34 0.21 3.84 11.27
C GLY A 34 -1.19 3.28 11.06
N ILE A 35 -2.23 4.13 11.11
CA ILE A 35 -3.61 3.74 10.80
C ILE A 35 -3.70 3.16 9.38
N GLY A 36 -3.11 3.85 8.40
CA GLY A 36 -3.08 3.39 7.01
C GLY A 36 -2.36 2.05 6.84
N THR A 37 -1.30 1.81 7.60
CA THR A 37 -0.55 0.54 7.58
C THR A 37 -1.40 -0.59 8.14
N THR A 38 -2.06 -0.38 9.29
CA THR A 38 -2.95 -1.37 9.90
C THR A 38 -4.16 -1.67 9.02
N ALA A 39 -4.77 -0.65 8.41
CA ALA A 39 -5.88 -0.81 7.48
C ALA A 39 -5.47 -1.65 6.26
N ARG A 40 -4.28 -1.38 5.69
CA ARG A 40 -3.76 -2.16 4.56
C ARG A 40 -3.45 -3.60 4.96
N ALA A 41 -2.87 -3.83 6.14
CA ALA A 41 -2.62 -5.16 6.66
C ALA A 41 -3.92 -5.96 6.83
N LEU A 42 -4.96 -5.35 7.41
CA LEU A 42 -6.28 -5.96 7.58
C LEU A 42 -6.92 -6.30 6.23
N ALA A 43 -6.87 -5.38 5.26
CA ALA A 43 -7.38 -5.60 3.91
C ALA A 43 -6.67 -6.77 3.20
N ASN A 44 -5.34 -6.85 3.35
CA ASN A 44 -4.53 -7.92 2.78
C ASN A 44 -4.89 -9.29 3.35
N VAL A 45 -5.05 -9.38 4.68
CA VAL A 45 -5.47 -10.62 5.36
C VAL A 45 -6.87 -11.03 4.90
N THR A 46 -7.83 -10.09 4.94
CA THR A 46 -9.23 -10.34 4.57
C THR A 46 -9.34 -10.85 3.13
N THR A 47 -8.57 -10.25 2.21
CA THR A 47 -8.60 -10.62 0.80
C THR A 47 -7.92 -11.98 0.56
N SER A 48 -6.84 -12.27 1.28
CA SER A 48 -6.18 -13.58 1.24
C SER A 48 -7.11 -14.68 1.77
N ASP A 49 -7.82 -14.43 2.86
CA ASP A 49 -8.80 -15.36 3.43
C ASP A 49 -9.99 -15.57 2.50
N TRP A 50 -10.47 -14.51 1.86
CA TRP A 50 -11.48 -14.61 0.81
C TRP A 50 -11.01 -15.51 -0.35
N TRP A 51 -9.77 -15.34 -0.83
CA TRP A 51 -9.22 -16.18 -1.90
C TRP A 51 -9.15 -17.65 -1.48
N ARG A 52 -8.66 -17.95 -0.27
CA ARG A 52 -8.59 -19.31 0.27
C ARG A 52 -9.96 -19.98 0.31
N ARG A 53 -10.98 -19.26 0.79
CA ARG A 53 -12.37 -19.75 0.81
C ARG A 53 -12.92 -19.97 -0.60
N ARG A 54 -12.54 -19.13 -1.57
CA ARG A 54 -13.00 -19.29 -2.95
C ARG A 54 -12.30 -20.46 -3.65
N TYR A 55 -11.01 -20.66 -3.39
CA TYR A 55 -10.16 -21.68 -4.01
C TYR A 55 -10.70 -23.09 -3.81
N THR A 56 -11.29 -23.40 -2.65
CA THR A 56 -11.90 -24.71 -2.39
C THR A 56 -13.11 -24.99 -3.28
N GLY A 57 -13.80 -23.95 -3.76
CA GLY A 57 -14.93 -24.04 -4.68
C GLY A 57 -14.55 -24.00 -6.16
N LEU A 58 -13.27 -24.01 -6.53
CA LEU A 58 -12.83 -24.07 -7.92
C LEU A 58 -12.92 -25.49 -8.48
N SER A 59 -13.25 -25.59 -9.77
CA SER A 59 -13.22 -26.86 -10.49
C SER A 59 -11.80 -27.45 -10.52
N ALA A 60 -11.69 -28.77 -10.72
CA ALA A 60 -10.40 -29.46 -10.76
C ALA A 60 -9.46 -28.87 -11.82
N SER A 61 -10.00 -28.48 -12.98
CA SER A 61 -9.23 -27.85 -14.06
C SER A 61 -8.58 -26.54 -13.64
N TYR A 62 -9.25 -25.73 -12.81
CA TYR A 62 -8.69 -24.47 -12.30
C TYR A 62 -7.73 -24.70 -11.12
N ARG A 63 -8.03 -25.68 -10.24
CA ARG A 63 -7.12 -26.05 -9.13
C ARG A 63 -5.77 -26.58 -9.62
N LYS A 64 -5.71 -27.21 -10.80
CA LYS A 64 -4.46 -27.66 -11.42
C LYS A 64 -3.42 -26.54 -11.60
N TRP A 65 -3.86 -25.30 -11.74
CA TRP A 65 -2.98 -24.16 -11.97
C TRP A 65 -2.37 -23.58 -10.70
N GLU A 66 -2.77 -24.08 -9.52
CA GLU A 66 -2.23 -23.68 -8.21
C GLU A 66 -2.13 -22.16 -8.04
N LEU A 67 -3.17 -21.45 -8.50
CA LEU A 67 -3.19 -19.99 -8.54
C LEU A 67 -3.09 -19.43 -7.11
N GLY A 68 -1.92 -18.93 -6.75
CA GLY A 68 -1.68 -18.17 -5.54
C GLY A 68 -2.29 -16.78 -5.64
N TYR A 69 -2.85 -16.28 -4.53
CA TYR A 69 -3.19 -14.86 -4.44
C TYR A 69 -1.92 -14.04 -4.27
N ALA A 70 -1.68 -13.13 -5.20
CA ALA A 70 -0.60 -12.16 -5.13
C ALA A 70 -1.16 -10.75 -5.36
N ILE A 71 -0.86 -9.82 -4.44
CA ILE A 71 -1.19 -8.39 -4.60
C ILE A 71 -0.20 -7.73 -5.56
N ALA A 72 1.04 -8.25 -5.59
CA ALA A 72 2.07 -7.76 -6.49
C ALA A 72 1.72 -8.10 -7.93
N GLU A 73 1.95 -7.14 -8.82
CA GLU A 73 1.76 -7.35 -10.24
C GLU A 73 2.70 -8.48 -10.72
N PRO A 74 2.15 -9.51 -11.40
CA PRO A 74 2.93 -10.57 -12.00
C PRO A 74 4.02 -10.00 -12.93
N PRO A 75 5.24 -10.58 -12.96
CA PRO A 75 6.31 -10.11 -13.83
C PRO A 75 5.90 -10.13 -15.31
N GLU A 76 4.96 -10.99 -15.71
CA GLU A 76 4.45 -11.09 -17.08
C GLU A 76 3.66 -9.85 -17.51
N LEU A 77 3.08 -9.10 -16.56
CA LEU A 77 2.34 -7.88 -16.84
C LEU A 77 3.23 -6.64 -16.90
N ARG A 78 4.51 -6.75 -16.53
CA ARG A 78 5.49 -5.65 -16.66
C ARG A 78 5.82 -5.30 -18.11
N LEU A 79 5.39 -6.13 -19.06
CA LEU A 79 5.59 -5.87 -20.48
C LEU A 79 4.80 -4.63 -20.92
N PRO A 80 5.37 -3.81 -21.83
CA PRO A 80 4.60 -2.72 -22.45
C PRO A 80 3.29 -3.25 -23.05
N ARG A 81 2.20 -2.52 -22.83
CA ARG A 81 0.84 -2.92 -23.23
C ARG A 81 0.75 -3.40 -24.67
N THR A 82 1.48 -2.77 -25.59
CA THR A 82 1.52 -3.13 -27.02
C THR A 82 2.14 -4.51 -27.25
N SER A 83 3.25 -4.81 -26.58
CA SER A 83 3.93 -6.11 -26.65
C SER A 83 3.09 -7.21 -26.00
N LEU A 84 2.55 -6.95 -24.80
CA LEU A 84 1.67 -7.90 -24.11
C LEU A 84 0.43 -8.21 -24.95
N HIS A 85 -0.22 -7.18 -25.50
CA HIS A 85 -1.40 -7.35 -26.35
C HIS A 85 -1.10 -8.20 -27.59
N ARG A 86 0.03 -7.98 -28.26
CA ARG A 86 0.45 -8.79 -29.41
C ARG A 86 0.71 -10.25 -29.02
N LEU A 87 1.40 -10.50 -27.92
CA LEU A 87 1.69 -11.86 -27.43
C LEU A 87 0.42 -12.62 -27.04
N LEU A 88 -0.52 -11.93 -26.36
CA LEU A 88 -1.81 -12.51 -26.02
C LEU A 88 -2.63 -12.81 -27.28
N ALA A 89 -2.66 -11.89 -28.25
CA ALA A 89 -3.33 -12.06 -29.54
C ALA A 89 -2.75 -13.19 -30.40
N ALA A 90 -1.44 -13.42 -30.31
CA ALA A 90 -0.79 -14.57 -30.94
C ALA A 90 -1.18 -15.88 -30.25
N ARG A 91 -1.20 -15.89 -28.91
CA ARG A 91 -1.53 -17.08 -28.09
C ARG A 91 -2.98 -17.54 -28.25
N ASN A 92 -3.92 -16.60 -28.32
CA ASN A 92 -5.36 -16.91 -28.43
C ASN A 92 -5.86 -16.98 -29.89
N GLY A 93 -4.97 -16.78 -30.87
CA GLY A 93 -5.31 -16.79 -32.30
C GLY A 93 -6.05 -15.55 -32.80
N THR A 94 -6.22 -14.48 -32.01
CA THR A 94 -6.90 -13.24 -32.42
C THR A 94 -6.00 -12.23 -33.14
N TRP A 95 -4.77 -12.59 -33.47
CA TRP A 95 -3.77 -11.75 -34.17
C TRP A 95 -4.31 -11.01 -35.40
N ARG A 96 -5.31 -11.57 -36.09
CA ARG A 96 -5.99 -10.93 -37.23
C ARG A 96 -6.74 -9.64 -36.88
N LEU A 97 -7.25 -9.50 -35.66
CA LEU A 97 -7.96 -8.29 -35.21
C LEU A 97 -6.98 -7.15 -34.87
N CYS A 98 -5.76 -7.48 -34.43
CA CYS A 98 -4.79 -6.48 -33.99
C CYS A 98 -4.01 -5.84 -35.14
N ALA A 99 -3.86 -6.54 -36.27
CA ALA A 99 -3.16 -6.04 -37.45
C ALA A 99 -3.89 -4.86 -38.13
N VAL A 100 -5.19 -4.73 -37.91
CA VAL A 100 -6.02 -3.68 -38.55
C VAL A 100 -5.84 -2.31 -37.88
N SER A 101 -5.46 -2.26 -36.59
CA SER A 101 -5.45 -1.00 -35.84
C SER A 101 -4.18 -0.15 -36.02
N GLN A 102 -3.15 -0.63 -36.71
CA GLN A 102 -1.90 0.13 -36.90
C GLN A 102 -1.85 0.96 -38.19
N LYS A 103 -2.91 0.91 -39.02
CA LYS A 103 -2.95 1.57 -40.34
C LYS A 103 -3.74 2.87 -40.39
N VAL A 104 -4.01 3.51 -39.24
CA VAL A 104 -4.65 4.83 -39.23
C VAL A 104 -3.97 5.73 -38.19
N ARG A 105 -3.02 6.53 -38.66
CA ARG A 105 -2.83 7.89 -38.15
C ARG A 105 -2.22 8.75 -39.27
N PRO A 106 -2.82 9.91 -39.62
CA PRO A 106 -2.19 10.92 -40.48
C PRO A 106 -0.97 11.56 -39.81
#